data_AF-A0A2G2YEC3-F1
#
_entry.id   AF-A0A2G2YEC3-F1
#
_cell.length_a   1.000
_cell.length_b   1.000
_cell.length_c   1.000
_cell.angle_alpha   90.00
_cell.angle_beta   90.00
_cell.angle_gamma   90.00
#
_symmetry.space_group_name_H-M   'P 1'
#
loop_
_entity.id
_entity.type
_entity.pdbx_description
1 polymer ?
#
loop_
_entity_poly.entity_id
_entity_poly.type
_entity_poly.pdbx_seq_one_letter_code
_entity_poly.pdbx_strand_id
1 'polypeptide(L)'
;MENQLIEECYAESYREFLKKTKHSLWLNQEFFIRLPFKKSENVNPMKASHSSMNPKHLHLAKKECTELLEFGLNEPSDSQWACEEFYVNKHAE
;
A
#
# COMPACT_ATOMS: atom_id res chain seq x y z
N MET A 1 -4.15 -26.57 20.68
CA MET A 1 -4.97 -25.36 20.49
C MET A 1 -4.13 -24.25 19.87
N GLU A 2 -2.99 -23.86 20.47
CA GLU A 2 -2.09 -22.84 19.89
C GLU A 2 -1.54 -23.21 18.50
N ASN A 3 -1.03 -24.44 18.32
CA ASN A 3 -0.51 -24.87 17.00
C ASN A 3 -1.57 -24.91 15.88
N GLN A 4 -2.84 -25.15 16.24
CA GLN A 4 -3.95 -25.11 15.27
C GLN A 4 -4.29 -23.67 14.87
N LEU A 5 -4.28 -22.74 15.82
CA LEU A 5 -4.48 -21.31 15.55
C LEU A 5 -3.37 -20.73 14.66
N ILE A 6 -2.12 -21.18 14.87
CA ILE A 6 -0.99 -20.73 14.03
C ILE A 6 -1.17 -21.22 12.58
N GLU A 7 -1.52 -22.49 12.35
CA GLU A 7 -1.74 -23.00 10.98
C GLU A 7 -2.94 -22.34 10.28
N GLU A 8 -4.01 -22.04 11.02
CA GLU A 8 -5.21 -21.40 10.47
C GLU A 8 -5.03 -19.90 10.17
N CYS A 9 -4.19 -19.19 10.93
CA CYS A 9 -3.99 -17.74 10.79
C CYS A 9 -2.73 -17.37 10.00
N TYR A 10 -1.74 -18.25 9.87
CA TYR A 10 -0.52 -18.00 9.10
C TYR A 10 -0.79 -18.05 7.59
N ALA A 11 -0.17 -17.16 6.83
CA ALA A 11 -0.24 -17.14 5.37
C ALA A 11 1.13 -16.77 4.80
N GLU A 12 1.60 -17.52 3.82
CA GLU A 12 2.91 -17.29 3.17
C GLU A 12 2.83 -16.26 2.04
N SER A 13 1.61 -15.91 1.62
CA SER A 13 1.39 -14.87 0.62
C SER A 13 0.13 -14.07 0.92
N TYR A 14 0.09 -12.85 0.39
CA TYR A 14 -1.09 -11.99 0.50
C TYR A 14 -2.34 -12.63 -0.15
N ARG A 15 -2.18 -13.35 -1.26
CA ARG A 15 -3.29 -14.08 -1.90
C ARG A 15 -3.84 -15.20 -1.03
N GLU A 16 -2.97 -15.91 -0.32
CA GLU A 16 -3.39 -16.92 0.66
C GLU A 16 -4.09 -16.27 1.85
N PHE A 17 -3.54 -15.16 2.35
CA PHE A 17 -4.13 -14.38 3.43
C PHE A 17 -5.57 -13.97 3.08
N LEU A 18 -5.79 -13.39 1.89
CA LEU A 18 -7.12 -13.01 1.42
C LEU A 18 -8.13 -14.18 1.32
N LYS A 19 -7.66 -15.42 1.11
CA LYS A 19 -8.55 -16.59 1.10
C LYS A 19 -8.95 -17.02 2.51
N LYS A 20 -8.03 -16.87 3.48
CA LYS A 20 -8.23 -17.30 4.88
C LYS A 20 -9.01 -16.26 5.68
N THR A 21 -8.82 -14.97 5.41
CA THR A 21 -9.55 -13.91 6.11
C THR A 21 -10.73 -13.35 5.30
N LYS A 22 -11.92 -13.35 5.90
CA LYS A 22 -13.12 -12.69 5.35
C LYS A 22 -13.25 -11.23 5.82
N HIS A 23 -12.44 -10.82 6.80
CA HIS A 23 -12.54 -9.53 7.49
C HIS A 23 -11.16 -8.86 7.51
N SER A 24 -10.71 -8.40 6.35
CA SER A 24 -9.49 -7.61 6.26
C SER A 24 -9.58 -6.36 7.15
N LEU A 25 -8.62 -6.19 8.06
CA LEU A 25 -8.61 -5.08 9.01
C LEU A 25 -8.64 -3.70 8.32
N TRP A 26 -7.97 -3.58 7.17
CA TRP A 26 -7.93 -2.33 6.38
C TRP A 26 -9.25 -1.98 5.69
N LEU A 27 -10.27 -2.85 5.72
CA LEU A 27 -11.62 -2.53 5.24
C LEU A 27 -12.53 -2.03 6.37
N ASN A 28 -12.16 -2.26 7.63
CA ASN A 28 -12.99 -1.83 8.76
C ASN A 28 -12.59 -0.41 9.21
N GLN A 29 -13.48 0.54 8.91
CA GLN A 29 -13.32 1.95 9.26
C GLN A 29 -13.27 2.21 10.77
N GLU A 30 -13.76 1.31 11.62
CA GLU A 30 -13.66 1.44 13.08
C GLU A 30 -12.20 1.43 13.57
N PHE A 31 -11.29 0.81 12.81
CA PHE A 31 -9.87 0.78 13.11
C PHE A 31 -9.07 1.93 12.46
N PHE A 32 -9.72 2.83 11.70
CA PHE A 32 -9.02 3.89 11.02
C PHE A 32 -8.60 4.98 12.01
N ILE A 33 -7.32 5.36 11.96
CA ILE A 33 -6.80 6.48 12.72
C ILE A 33 -6.80 7.75 11.86
N ARG A 34 -7.13 8.89 12.47
CA ARG A 34 -7.02 10.19 11.81
C ARG A 34 -5.61 10.72 12.03
N LEU A 35 -4.89 11.03 10.95
CA LEU A 35 -3.59 11.68 10.99
C LEU A 35 -3.77 13.18 10.72
N PRO A 36 -3.84 14.04 11.76
CA PRO A 36 -4.02 15.47 11.57
C PRO A 36 -2.73 16.13 11.05
N PHE A 37 -2.88 17.13 10.18
CA PHE A 37 -1.77 18.01 9.80
C PHE A 37 -1.33 18.90 10.97
N LYS A 38 -0.07 19.33 10.93
CA LYS A 38 0.50 20.25 11.90
C LYS A 38 -0.17 21.63 11.79
N LYS A 39 -0.72 22.12 12.91
CA LYS A 39 -1.58 23.33 12.99
C LYS A 39 -0.96 24.65 12.49
N SER A 40 0.37 24.72 12.35
CA SER A 40 1.09 25.96 12.03
C SER A 40 1.60 26.04 10.59
N GLU A 41 1.43 24.98 9.80
CA GLU A 41 1.89 24.95 8.41
C GLU A 41 0.71 25.30 7.50
N ASN A 42 0.92 26.21 6.55
CA ASN A 42 -0.02 26.40 5.45
C ASN A 42 0.03 25.10 4.62
N VAL A 43 -0.94 24.21 4.84
CA VAL A 43 -1.03 22.88 4.23
C VAL A 43 -1.48 23.03 2.78
N ASN A 44 -0.60 23.58 1.94
CA ASN A 44 -0.80 23.62 0.50
C ASN A 44 -0.37 22.28 -0.10
N PRO A 45 -1.10 21.76 -1.10
CA PRO A 45 -0.72 20.53 -1.78
C PRO A 45 0.72 20.63 -2.30
N MET A 46 1.60 19.77 -1.77
CA MET A 46 2.93 19.63 -2.33
C MET A 46 2.79 18.90 -3.66
N LYS A 47 3.11 19.58 -4.76
CA LYS A 47 3.30 18.96 -6.06
C LYS A 47 4.79 18.69 -6.21
N ALA A 48 5.22 17.48 -5.85
CA ALA A 48 6.57 17.05 -6.18
C ALA A 48 6.73 16.99 -7.71
N SER A 49 7.82 17.54 -8.25
CA SER A 49 8.21 17.28 -9.63
C SER A 49 8.77 15.87 -9.71
N HIS A 50 8.11 14.97 -10.45
CA HIS A 50 8.60 13.61 -10.60
C HIS A 50 9.85 13.59 -11.49
N SER A 51 11.01 13.21 -10.95
CA SER A 51 12.14 12.83 -11.80
C SER A 51 11.76 11.61 -12.62
N SER A 52 12.26 11.52 -13.85
CA SER A 52 11.90 10.41 -14.74
C SER A 52 12.46 9.10 -14.18
N MET A 53 11.57 8.21 -13.72
CA MET A 53 11.94 6.85 -13.36
C MET A 53 12.51 6.11 -14.58
N ASN A 54 13.51 5.24 -14.36
CA ASN A 54 14.05 4.38 -15.41
C ASN A 54 12.92 3.52 -16.03
N PRO A 55 12.83 3.35 -17.36
CA PRO A 55 11.78 2.55 -18.00
C PRO A 55 11.60 1.13 -17.45
N LYS A 56 12.68 0.44 -17.06
CA LYS A 56 12.59 -0.90 -16.45
C LYS A 56 11.91 -0.85 -15.08
N HIS A 57 12.31 0.12 -14.26
CA HIS A 57 11.73 0.35 -12.94
C HIS A 57 10.27 0.78 -13.05
N LEU A 58 9.94 1.64 -14.01
CA LEU A 58 8.57 2.06 -14.27
C LEU A 58 7.69 0.89 -14.66
N HIS A 59 8.18 -0.05 -15.47
CA HIS A 59 7.44 -1.26 -15.82
C HIS A 59 7.15 -2.14 -14.60
N LEU A 60 8.15 -2.35 -13.75
CA LEU A 60 8.00 -3.14 -12.51
C LEU A 60 7.04 -2.47 -11.53
N ALA A 61 7.22 -1.18 -11.26
CA ALA A 61 6.35 -0.39 -10.41
C ALA A 61 4.89 -0.44 -10.88
N LYS A 62 4.63 -0.26 -12.18
CA LYS A 62 3.27 -0.36 -12.75
C LYS A 62 2.65 -1.75 -12.54
N LYS A 63 3.43 -2.82 -12.65
CA LYS A 63 2.95 -4.17 -12.41
C LYS A 63 2.54 -4.35 -10.95
N GLU A 64 3.40 -3.96 -10.01
CA GLU A 64 3.12 -4.05 -8.58
C GLU A 64 1.94 -3.15 -8.17
N CYS A 65 1.85 -1.93 -8.70
CA CYS A 65 0.70 -1.06 -8.48
C CYS A 65 -0.62 -1.70 -8.95
N THR A 66 -0.61 -2.41 -10.10
CA THR A 66 -1.78 -3.15 -10.58
C THR A 66 -2.17 -4.27 -9.61
N GLU A 67 -1.19 -5.03 -9.11
CA GLU A 67 -1.44 -6.08 -8.12
C GLU A 67 -2.03 -5.51 -6.81
N LEU A 68 -1.52 -4.36 -6.34
CA LEU A 68 -2.07 -3.67 -5.17
C LEU A 68 -3.51 -3.18 -5.39
N LEU A 69 -3.85 -2.79 -6.62
CA LEU A 69 -5.22 -2.37 -6.99
C LEU A 69 -6.17 -3.57 -6.93
N GLU A 70 -5.77 -4.73 -7.46
CA GLU A 70 -6.54 -5.97 -7.35
C GLU A 70 -6.77 -6.38 -5.89
N PHE A 71 -5.82 -6.04 -5.02
CA PHE A 71 -5.84 -6.34 -3.59
C PHE A 71 -6.64 -5.33 -2.75
N GLY A 72 -7.10 -4.23 -3.35
CA GLY A 72 -7.82 -3.15 -2.66
C GLY A 72 -6.96 -2.40 -1.65
N LEU A 73 -5.63 -2.38 -1.84
CA LEU A 73 -4.69 -1.67 -0.96
C LEU A 73 -4.40 -0.23 -1.41
N ASN A 74 -4.68 0.07 -2.67
CA ASN A 74 -4.64 1.41 -3.24
C ASN A 74 -5.89 1.64 -4.11
N GLU A 75 -6.12 2.91 -4.44
CA GLU A 75 -7.22 3.34 -5.29
C GLU A 75 -6.80 4.55 -6.14
N PRO A 76 -7.38 4.74 -7.33
CA PRO A 76 -7.22 6.00 -8.06
C PRO A 76 -7.73 7.17 -7.23
N SER A 77 -7.00 8.27 -7.22
CA SER A 77 -7.33 9.48 -6.46
C SER A 77 -7.25 10.72 -7.35
N ASP A 78 -8.12 11.69 -7.09
CA ASP A 78 -8.11 13.05 -7.66
C ASP A 78 -7.39 14.06 -6.76
N SER A 79 -6.68 13.56 -5.74
CA SER A 79 -5.92 14.36 -4.79
C SER A 79 -4.95 15.32 -5.49
N GLN A 80 -4.92 16.56 -4.99
CA GLN A 80 -3.94 17.55 -5.45
C GLN A 80 -2.53 17.30 -4.89
N TRP A 81 -2.40 16.36 -3.95
CA TRP A 81 -1.15 15.97 -3.32
C TRP A 81 -0.41 14.94 -4.17
N ALA A 82 0.88 15.18 -4.41
CA ALA A 82 1.74 14.22 -5.11
C ALA A 82 3.11 14.14 -4.41
N CYS A 83 3.57 12.93 -4.14
CA CYS A 83 4.93 12.65 -3.71
C CYS A 83 5.75 12.09 -4.88
N GLU A 84 7.07 12.29 -4.84
CA GLU A 84 7.95 11.63 -5.81
C GLU A 84 8.05 10.15 -5.49
N GLU A 85 8.01 9.32 -6.54
CA GLU A 85 8.08 7.87 -6.44
C GLU A 85 9.36 7.34 -7.10
N PHE A 86 9.96 6.32 -6.48
CA PHE A 86 11.12 5.62 -6.99
C PHE A 86 10.99 4.13 -6.72
N TYR A 87 11.66 3.31 -7.52
CA TYR A 87 11.63 1.86 -7.39
C TYR A 87 12.99 1.33 -6.95
N VAL A 88 12.99 0.48 -5.94
CA VAL A 88 14.17 -0.22 -5.42
C VAL A 88 13.88 -1.71 -5.48
N ASN A 89 14.78 -2.48 -6.10
CA ASN A 89 14.65 -3.93 -6.12
C ASN A 89 14.74 -4.46 -4.68
N LYS A 90 13.87 -5.41 -4.32
CA LYS A 90 14.09 -6.22 -3.12
C LYS A 90 15.45 -6.90 -3.24
N HIS A 91 16.31 -6.71 -2.24
CA HIS A 91 17.43 -7.62 -2.06
C HIS A 91 16.85 -8.98 -1.65
N ALA A 92 17.28 -10.06 -2.30
CA ALA A 92 17.03 -11.40 -1.79
C ALA A 92 17.81 -11.53 -0.48
N GLU A 93 17.11 -11.81 0.61
CA GLU A 93 17.72 -12.24 1.89
C GLU A 93 18.27 -13.65 1.78
#